data_AF-A0A7X5E504-F1
#
_entry.id   AF-A0A7X5E504-F1
#
_cell.length_a   1.000
_cell.length_b   1.000
_cell.length_c   1.000
_cell.angle_alpha   90.00
_cell.angle_beta   90.00
_cell.angle_gamma   90.00
#
_symmetry.space_group_name_H-M   'P 1'
#
loop_
_entity.id
_entity.type
_entity.pdbx_description
1 polymer ?
#
loop_
_entity_poly.entity_id
_entity_poly.type
_entity_poly.pdbx_seq_one_letter_code
_entity_poly.pdbx_strand_id
1 'polypeptide(L)'
;KENCVHKLYGTKPANFTVNTSYISGVQDGCADTLQIYNNVLYYLSREGVMAYGGGTPEPVGAQLNRSYARACAGMHGGKYYLSGTDADGSEIVVYDTEKGIWAREDSTDAAGFSSSGGTLYLLDADGGLWACGTDDRVEWEAVFGPFEAVDSSKKKGARLDLVITGERGAVLRVGTRCDGGGWREAWSGAVMREDCTVRVPFLPIRGHGFSVRLHGKGRATLHSINLRFKEGSAR
;
A
#
# COMPACT_ATOMS: atom_id res chain seq x y z
N LYS A 1 23.04 2.95 12.84
CA LYS A 1 23.10 4.32 13.40
C LYS A 1 22.15 5.18 12.60
N GLU A 2 21.49 6.13 13.26
CA GLU A 2 20.38 6.88 12.65
C GLU A 2 20.81 7.88 11.58
N ASN A 3 22.03 8.43 11.67
CA ASN A 3 22.47 9.54 10.81
C ASN A 3 23.64 9.18 9.88
N CYS A 4 23.96 7.88 9.74
CA CYS A 4 25.02 7.46 8.84
C CYS A 4 24.94 5.98 8.46
N VAL A 5 25.54 5.68 7.30
CA VAL A 5 25.84 4.33 6.83
C VAL A 5 27.35 4.17 6.73
N HIS A 6 27.86 3.05 7.24
CA HIS A 6 29.27 2.69 7.14
C HIS A 6 29.44 1.61 6.08
N LYS A 7 30.26 1.89 5.06
CA LYS A 7 30.67 0.91 4.04
C LYS A 7 32.08 0.43 4.37
N LEU A 8 32.22 -0.87 4.59
CA LEU A 8 33.51 -1.51 4.81
C LEU A 8 34.02 -2.06 3.47
N TYR A 9 35.14 -1.53 3.00
CA TYR A 9 35.86 -2.02 1.82
C TYR A 9 37.13 -2.73 2.26
N GLY A 10 37.55 -3.74 1.51
CA GLY A 10 38.79 -4.47 1.77
C GLY A 10 38.62 -5.96 1.53
N THR A 11 39.73 -6.64 1.27
CA THR A 11 39.78 -8.09 1.02
C THR A 11 40.80 -8.80 1.92
N LYS A 12 41.58 -8.03 2.70
CA LYS A 12 42.61 -8.53 3.61
C LYS A 12 42.65 -7.66 4.87
N PRO A 13 43.03 -8.21 6.04
CA PRO A 13 43.06 -7.44 7.29
C PRO A 13 43.78 -6.09 7.22
N ALA A 14 44.87 -6.01 6.44
CA ALA A 14 45.69 -4.81 6.32
C ALA A 14 45.10 -3.69 5.42
N ASN A 15 44.03 -3.96 4.65
CA ASN A 15 43.46 -2.98 3.71
C ASN A 15 41.98 -2.68 3.95
N PHE A 16 41.43 -3.05 5.10
CA PHE A 16 40.07 -2.64 5.45
C PHE A 16 39.99 -1.13 5.63
N THR A 17 39.09 -0.50 4.88
CA THR A 17 38.81 0.92 4.96
C THR A 17 37.32 1.12 5.22
N VAL A 18 37.00 1.98 6.18
CA VAL A 18 35.62 2.37 6.48
C VAL A 18 35.34 3.70 5.79
N ASN A 19 34.37 3.70 4.88
CA ASN A 19 33.80 4.92 4.33
C ASN A 19 32.48 5.22 5.06
N THR A 20 32.35 6.42 5.62
CA THR A 20 31.12 6.85 6.30
C THR A 20 30.38 7.83 5.42
N SER A 21 29.13 7.51 5.09
CA SER A 21 28.20 8.41 4.42
C SER A 21 27.20 8.94 5.45
N TYR A 22 27.07 10.27 5.57
CA TYR A 22 26.10 10.91 6.45
C TYR A 22 24.76 11.04 5.74
N ILE A 23 23.98 9.96 5.80
CA ILE A 23 22.67 9.78 5.18
C ILE A 23 21.72 9.17 6.20
N SER A 24 20.41 9.25 5.93
CA SER A 24 19.38 8.68 6.80
C SER A 24 19.60 7.19 7.01
N GLY A 25 19.94 6.79 8.23
CA GLY A 25 20.21 5.42 8.63
C GLY A 25 19.06 4.83 9.44
N VAL A 26 19.31 3.66 10.01
CA VAL A 26 18.28 2.93 10.78
C VAL A 26 17.99 3.66 12.08
N GLN A 27 16.71 3.90 12.36
CA GLN A 27 16.22 4.47 13.62
C GLN A 27 16.63 3.58 14.80
N ASP A 28 16.94 4.21 15.94
CA ASP A 28 17.26 3.46 17.15
C ASP A 28 16.10 2.56 17.58
N GLY A 29 16.40 1.34 18.02
CA GLY A 29 15.39 0.33 18.35
C GLY A 29 14.65 -0.29 17.14
N CYS A 30 14.98 0.09 15.90
CA CYS A 30 14.34 -0.44 14.68
C CYS A 30 15.30 -1.29 13.83
N ALA A 31 16.32 -1.89 14.45
CA ALA A 31 17.29 -2.74 13.76
C ALA A 31 16.63 -3.95 13.07
N ASP A 32 15.57 -4.48 13.67
CA ASP A 32 14.82 -5.63 13.16
C ASP A 32 13.96 -5.31 11.93
N THR A 33 14.02 -4.07 11.43
CA THR A 33 13.37 -3.66 10.17
C THR A 33 14.22 -3.89 8.93
N LEU A 34 15.51 -4.23 9.11
CA LEU A 34 16.47 -4.41 8.03
C LEU A 34 16.13 -5.65 7.19
N GLN A 35 15.75 -5.45 5.93
CA GLN A 35 15.49 -6.52 4.97
C GLN A 35 16.17 -6.23 3.64
N ILE A 36 16.68 -7.28 2.98
CA ILE A 36 17.33 -7.15 1.68
C ILE A 36 16.49 -7.88 0.63
N TYR A 37 16.22 -7.19 -0.48
CA TYR A 37 15.63 -7.80 -1.66
C TYR A 37 16.20 -7.15 -2.91
N ASN A 38 16.58 -7.97 -3.90
CA ASN A 38 17.13 -7.51 -5.17
C ASN A 38 18.23 -6.44 -5.03
N ASN A 39 19.18 -6.67 -4.11
CA ASN A 39 20.30 -5.77 -3.78
C ASN A 39 19.90 -4.39 -3.22
N VAL A 40 18.64 -4.21 -2.82
CA VAL A 40 18.15 -3.03 -2.12
C VAL A 40 17.91 -3.39 -0.66
N LEU A 41 18.47 -2.57 0.24
CA LEU A 41 18.26 -2.68 1.68
C LEU A 41 17.08 -1.79 2.09
N TYR A 42 16.04 -2.39 2.66
CA TYR A 42 14.87 -1.71 3.21
C TYR A 42 15.01 -1.63 4.73
N TYR A 43 14.67 -0.47 5.31
CA TYR A 43 14.72 -0.25 6.76
C TYR A 43 13.88 0.94 7.17
N LEU A 44 13.49 0.99 8.44
CA LEU A 44 12.88 2.17 9.04
C LEU A 44 13.94 3.16 9.52
N SER A 45 13.86 4.39 9.02
CA SER A 45 14.61 5.54 9.50
C SER A 45 13.68 6.50 10.26
N ARG A 46 14.26 7.55 10.85
CA ARG A 46 13.50 8.64 11.50
C ARG A 46 12.56 9.40 10.56
N GLU A 47 12.83 9.34 9.25
CA GLU A 47 12.06 10.01 8.20
C GLU A 47 11.05 9.05 7.53
N GLY A 48 10.95 7.81 8.03
CA GLY A 48 10.13 6.75 7.46
C GLY A 48 10.94 5.65 6.81
N VAL A 49 10.25 4.74 6.11
CA VAL A 49 10.88 3.58 5.47
C VAL A 49 11.74 4.04 4.29
N MET A 50 12.98 3.54 4.25
CA MET A 50 14.00 3.86 3.26
C MET A 50 14.33 2.63 2.42
N ALA A 51 14.61 2.86 1.14
CA ALA A 51 15.19 1.89 0.23
C ALA A 51 16.62 2.33 -0.16
N TYR A 52 17.60 1.47 0.07
CA TYR A 52 19.01 1.80 -0.10
C TYR A 52 19.72 0.86 -1.07
N GLY A 53 19.98 1.36 -2.28
CA GLY A 53 20.77 0.67 -3.31
C GLY A 53 22.27 0.99 -3.31
N GLY A 54 22.78 1.66 -2.27
CA GLY A 54 24.20 2.04 -2.17
C GLY A 54 24.52 3.52 -2.45
N GLY A 55 23.54 4.32 -2.89
CA GLY A 55 23.69 5.77 -3.12
C GLY A 55 23.11 6.61 -1.99
N THR A 56 22.13 7.46 -2.30
CA THR A 56 21.27 8.12 -1.32
C THR A 56 20.04 7.25 -1.06
N PRO A 57 19.59 7.05 0.19
CA PRO A 57 18.36 6.32 0.47
C PRO A 57 17.13 7.00 -0.13
N GLU A 58 16.24 6.21 -0.71
CA GLU A 58 14.97 6.67 -1.28
C GLU A 58 13.84 6.52 -0.24
N PRO A 59 13.04 7.56 0.04
CA PRO A 59 11.99 7.52 1.06
C PRO A 59 10.72 6.85 0.53
N VAL A 60 10.72 5.51 0.53
CA VAL A 60 9.56 4.71 0.10
C VAL A 60 8.42 4.71 1.11
N GLY A 61 8.64 5.15 2.36
CA GLY A 61 7.62 5.22 3.41
C GLY A 61 6.71 6.45 3.35
N ALA A 62 6.98 7.43 2.49
CA ALA A 62 6.26 8.71 2.48
C ALA A 62 4.74 8.54 2.28
N GLN A 63 4.30 7.53 1.50
CA GLN A 63 2.86 7.31 1.25
C GLN A 63 2.12 6.78 2.49
N LEU A 64 2.81 6.18 3.46
CA LEU A 64 2.18 5.72 4.70
C LEU A 64 1.70 6.89 5.56
N ASN A 65 2.39 8.03 5.47
CA ASN A 65 2.18 9.20 6.33
C ASN A 65 2.08 8.81 7.82
N ARG A 66 2.99 7.93 8.24
CA ARG A 66 3.07 7.35 9.59
C ARG A 66 4.52 7.33 10.05
N SER A 67 4.70 7.43 11.36
CA SER A 67 5.97 7.30 12.05
C SER A 67 5.82 6.28 13.16
N TYR A 68 6.78 5.37 13.32
CA TYR A 68 6.72 4.32 14.33
C TYR A 68 7.81 4.53 15.38
N ALA A 69 7.49 4.25 16.64
CA ALA A 69 8.43 4.30 17.75
C ALA A 69 9.29 3.03 17.82
N ARG A 70 8.67 1.87 17.56
CA ARG A 70 9.30 0.56 17.40
C ARG A 70 8.75 -0.13 16.17
N ALA A 71 9.55 -0.96 15.52
CA ALA A 71 9.09 -1.77 14.41
C ALA A 71 9.98 -3.00 14.19
N CYS A 72 9.39 -4.04 13.61
CA CYS A 72 10.10 -5.19 13.06
C CYS A 72 9.59 -5.47 11.65
N ALA A 73 10.41 -6.10 10.81
CA ALA A 73 10.04 -6.36 9.43
C ALA A 73 10.46 -7.74 8.94
N GLY A 74 9.75 -8.21 7.92
CA GLY A 74 10.03 -9.45 7.21
C GLY A 74 9.93 -9.25 5.70
N MET A 75 10.61 -10.12 4.94
CA MET A 75 10.56 -10.09 3.48
C MET A 75 9.99 -11.41 2.94
N HIS A 76 8.97 -11.31 2.09
CA HIS A 76 8.40 -12.46 1.38
C HIS A 76 8.29 -12.14 -0.12
N GLY A 77 9.20 -12.70 -0.92
CA GLY A 77 9.38 -12.28 -2.31
C GLY A 77 9.68 -10.77 -2.38
N GLY A 78 9.04 -10.05 -3.30
CA GLY A 78 9.11 -8.60 -3.41
C GLY A 78 8.18 -7.83 -2.46
N LYS A 79 7.73 -8.44 -1.35
CA LYS A 79 6.86 -7.79 -0.36
C LYS A 79 7.58 -7.61 0.96
N TYR A 80 7.69 -6.35 1.38
CA TYR A 80 8.29 -5.95 2.65
C TYR A 80 7.17 -5.72 3.66
N TYR A 81 7.05 -6.64 4.62
CA TYR A 81 6.11 -6.57 5.74
C TYR A 81 6.76 -5.79 6.87
N LEU A 82 6.06 -4.81 7.41
CA LEU A 82 6.49 -4.01 8.55
C LEU A 82 5.37 -4.02 9.58
N SER A 83 5.67 -4.52 10.78
CA SER A 83 4.82 -4.27 11.96
C SER A 83 5.41 -3.07 12.69
N GLY A 84 4.67 -1.97 12.70
CA GLY A 84 5.07 -0.73 13.34
C GLY A 84 4.14 -0.40 14.49
N THR A 85 4.69 0.08 15.60
CA THR A 85 3.93 0.54 16.76
C THR A 85 4.24 1.98 17.07
N ASP A 86 3.18 2.77 17.26
CA ASP A 86 3.23 4.14 17.76
C ASP A 86 2.26 4.32 18.94
N ALA A 87 1.90 5.58 19.25
CA ALA A 87 0.97 5.89 20.33
C ALA A 87 -0.48 5.49 20.02
N ASP A 88 -0.85 5.36 18.74
CA ASP A 88 -2.19 4.98 18.28
C ASP A 88 -2.38 3.46 18.29
N GLY A 89 -1.28 2.68 18.25
CA GLY A 89 -1.29 1.22 18.33
C GLY A 89 -0.27 0.57 17.41
N SER A 90 -0.42 -0.74 17.20
CA SER A 90 0.34 -1.50 16.20
C SER A 90 -0.46 -1.64 14.91
N GLU A 91 0.23 -1.59 13.77
CA GLU A 91 -0.31 -1.96 12.46
C GLU A 91 0.69 -2.77 11.64
N ILE A 92 0.17 -3.66 10.80
CA ILE A 92 0.94 -4.31 9.73
C ILE A 92 0.70 -3.56 8.43
N VAL A 93 1.81 -3.12 7.84
CA VAL A 93 1.84 -2.52 6.52
C VAL A 93 2.79 -3.26 5.60
N VAL A 94 2.40 -3.41 4.34
CA VAL A 94 3.15 -4.21 3.35
C VAL A 94 3.46 -3.35 2.14
N TYR A 95 4.75 -3.22 1.84
CA TYR A 95 5.24 -2.55 0.64
C TYR A 95 5.49 -3.55 -0.47
N ASP A 96 4.80 -3.39 -1.59
CA ASP A 96 5.06 -4.13 -2.81
C ASP A 96 6.18 -3.42 -3.59
N THR A 97 7.38 -3.99 -3.59
CA THR A 97 8.57 -3.35 -4.20
C THR A 97 8.48 -3.24 -5.71
N GLU A 98 7.65 -4.06 -6.35
CA GLU A 98 7.46 -4.05 -7.81
C GLU A 98 6.46 -2.98 -8.23
N LYS A 99 5.43 -2.76 -7.41
CA LYS A 99 4.35 -1.80 -7.69
C LYS A 99 4.58 -0.42 -7.07
N GLY A 100 5.45 -0.32 -6.07
CA GLY A 100 5.70 0.93 -5.35
C GLY A 100 4.50 1.40 -4.52
N ILE A 101 3.70 0.46 -4.01
CA ILE A 101 2.48 0.76 -3.22
C ILE A 101 2.53 0.10 -1.86
N TRP A 102 1.90 0.75 -0.89
CA TRP A 102 1.66 0.19 0.43
C TRP A 102 0.22 -0.32 0.57
N ALA A 103 0.08 -1.46 1.23
CA ALA A 103 -1.19 -1.96 1.74
C ALA A 103 -1.14 -1.96 3.27
N ARG A 104 -2.26 -1.65 3.92
CA ARG A 104 -2.47 -1.89 5.35
C ARG A 104 -3.21 -3.22 5.50
N GLU A 105 -2.72 -4.13 6.32
CA GLU A 105 -3.35 -5.43 6.55
C GLU A 105 -4.28 -5.37 7.76
N ASP A 106 -3.71 -5.27 8.97
CA ASP A 106 -4.47 -5.25 10.21
C ASP A 106 -3.69 -4.59 11.36
N SER A 107 -4.20 -4.71 12.59
CA SER A 107 -3.64 -4.13 13.81
C SER A 107 -2.77 -5.10 14.62
N THR A 108 -2.25 -6.16 14.01
CA THR A 108 -1.46 -7.17 14.72
C THR A 108 -0.12 -6.58 15.20
N ASP A 109 0.20 -6.79 16.47
CA ASP A 109 1.49 -6.46 17.05
C ASP A 109 2.47 -7.63 16.86
N ALA A 110 3.42 -7.50 15.96
CA ALA A 110 4.39 -8.56 15.72
C ALA A 110 5.59 -8.45 16.68
N ALA A 111 5.85 -9.54 17.41
CA ALA A 111 7.09 -9.71 18.16
C ALA A 111 8.30 -9.91 17.23
N GLY A 112 8.09 -10.44 16.03
CA GLY A 112 9.13 -10.57 15.03
C GLY A 112 8.70 -11.34 13.78
N PHE A 113 9.58 -11.32 12.80
CA PHE A 113 9.43 -12.05 11.54
C PHE A 113 10.60 -13.01 11.34
N SER A 114 10.35 -14.18 10.76
CA SER A 114 11.42 -15.12 10.39
C SER A 114 11.02 -15.97 9.19
N SER A 115 11.97 -16.18 8.29
CA SER A 115 11.76 -17.03 7.10
C SER A 115 12.27 -18.45 7.33
N SER A 116 11.48 -19.45 6.97
CA SER A 116 11.86 -20.86 7.00
C SER A 116 11.18 -21.63 5.86
N GLY A 117 11.97 -22.42 5.11
CA GLY A 117 11.44 -23.22 4.00
C GLY A 117 10.76 -22.40 2.89
N GLY A 118 11.19 -21.16 2.66
CA GLY A 118 10.59 -20.25 1.67
C GLY A 118 9.30 -19.54 2.13
N THR A 119 8.81 -19.85 3.33
CA THR A 119 7.67 -19.16 3.95
C THR A 119 8.18 -18.10 4.91
N LEU A 120 7.54 -16.93 4.91
CA LEU A 120 7.75 -15.90 5.93
C LEU A 120 6.74 -16.15 7.05
N TYR A 121 7.21 -16.22 8.29
CA TYR A 121 6.37 -16.33 9.46
C TYR A 121 6.39 -15.03 10.27
N LEU A 122 5.23 -14.68 10.81
CA LEU A 122 5.02 -13.63 11.79
C LEU A 122 4.72 -14.29 13.14
N LEU A 123 5.45 -13.88 14.18
CA LEU A 123 5.11 -14.18 15.57
C LEU A 123 4.39 -12.97 16.15
N ASP A 124 3.13 -13.11 16.54
CA ASP A 124 2.39 -12.04 17.22
C ASP A 124 2.83 -11.93 18.70
N ALA A 125 2.51 -10.80 19.32
CA ALA A 125 2.87 -10.51 20.71
C ALA A 125 2.18 -11.45 21.72
N ASP A 126 1.08 -12.10 21.34
CA ASP A 126 0.33 -13.05 22.16
C ASP A 126 0.86 -14.50 22.02
N GLY A 127 1.84 -14.73 21.13
CA GLY A 127 2.51 -16.01 20.89
C GLY A 127 1.93 -16.84 19.75
N GLY A 128 1.00 -16.30 18.97
CA GLY A 128 0.51 -16.92 17.74
C GLY A 128 1.52 -16.82 16.60
N LEU A 129 1.63 -17.89 15.81
CA LEU A 129 2.53 -17.97 14.65
C LEU A 129 1.72 -18.06 13.37
N TRP A 130 1.94 -17.12 12.47
CA TRP A 130 1.16 -16.94 11.24
C TRP A 130 2.08 -17.02 10.02
N ALA A 131 1.61 -17.64 8.94
CA ALA A 131 2.29 -17.59 7.65
C ALA A 131 1.87 -16.31 6.91
N CYS A 132 2.83 -15.55 6.41
CA CYS A 132 2.58 -14.36 5.60
C CYS A 132 2.51 -14.70 4.11
N GLY A 133 1.83 -13.86 3.33
CA GLY A 133 1.75 -14.02 1.87
C GLY A 133 0.94 -15.22 1.42
N THR A 134 -0.03 -15.66 2.22
CA THR A 134 -0.94 -16.74 1.83
C THR A 134 -1.92 -16.27 0.73
N ASP A 135 -2.51 -17.22 0.02
CA ASP A 135 -3.54 -16.95 -0.99
C ASP A 135 -4.96 -16.90 -0.39
N ASP A 136 -5.06 -16.65 0.92
CA ASP A 136 -6.34 -16.64 1.62
C ASP A 136 -7.26 -15.52 1.12
N ARG A 137 -8.57 -15.81 1.07
CA ARG A 137 -9.58 -14.83 0.66
C ARG A 137 -9.88 -13.87 1.80
N VAL A 138 -9.11 -12.79 1.85
CA VAL A 138 -9.33 -11.67 2.76
C VAL A 138 -10.31 -10.65 2.20
N GLU A 139 -10.91 -9.88 3.10
CA GLU A 139 -11.61 -8.64 2.73
C GLU A 139 -10.58 -7.55 2.48
N TRP A 140 -10.80 -6.73 1.45
CA TRP A 140 -9.89 -5.67 1.08
C TRP A 140 -10.65 -4.39 0.72
N GLU A 141 -10.00 -3.25 0.94
CA GLU A 141 -10.47 -1.92 0.57
C GLU A 141 -9.42 -1.22 -0.30
N ALA A 142 -9.85 -0.52 -1.34
CA ALA A 142 -9.02 0.40 -2.11
C ALA A 142 -9.76 1.72 -2.31
N VAL A 143 -9.11 2.83 -1.93
CA VAL A 143 -9.64 4.18 -2.07
C VAL A 143 -8.85 4.92 -3.15
N PHE A 144 -9.57 5.53 -4.09
CA PHE A 144 -9.01 6.29 -5.21
C PHE A 144 -9.48 7.73 -5.17
N GLY A 145 -8.58 8.65 -5.53
CA GLY A 145 -8.80 10.08 -5.52
C GLY A 145 -8.20 10.77 -4.27
N PRO A 146 -8.57 12.04 -4.01
CA PRO A 146 -9.61 12.80 -4.70
C PRO A 146 -9.27 13.05 -6.17
N PHE A 147 -10.26 12.91 -7.03
CA PHE A 147 -10.22 13.29 -8.45
C PHE A 147 -10.89 14.65 -8.61
N GLU A 148 -10.20 15.60 -9.23
CA GLU A 148 -10.78 16.92 -9.52
C GLU A 148 -11.57 16.88 -10.83
N ALA A 149 -12.80 17.38 -10.80
CA ALA A 149 -13.57 17.65 -12.02
C ALA A 149 -13.22 19.08 -12.51
N VAL A 150 -12.34 19.18 -13.50
CA VAL A 150 -11.81 20.46 -14.03
C VAL A 150 -12.88 21.28 -14.79
N ASP A 151 -14.04 20.70 -15.09
CA ASP A 151 -15.03 21.32 -15.98
C ASP A 151 -16.05 22.20 -15.22
N SER A 152 -16.07 23.48 -15.56
CA SER A 152 -16.96 24.51 -15.01
C SER A 152 -18.39 24.46 -15.58
N SER A 153 -18.63 23.69 -16.66
CA SER A 153 -19.92 23.61 -17.33
C SER A 153 -20.90 22.66 -16.64
N LYS A 154 -22.21 23.00 -16.60
CA LYS A 154 -23.27 22.07 -16.12
C LYS A 154 -23.40 20.91 -17.11
N LYS A 155 -22.62 19.84 -16.96
CA LYS A 155 -22.89 18.60 -17.69
C LYS A 155 -23.98 17.81 -16.95
N LYS A 156 -25.17 17.73 -17.54
CA LYS A 156 -26.29 16.95 -17.00
C LYS A 156 -25.98 15.46 -17.15
N GLY A 157 -25.96 14.73 -16.04
CA GLY A 157 -25.80 13.27 -16.03
C GLY A 157 -24.37 12.86 -16.37
N ALA A 158 -23.57 12.61 -15.33
CA ALA A 158 -22.34 11.85 -15.48
C ALA A 158 -22.56 10.40 -15.06
N ARG A 159 -21.60 9.55 -15.41
CA ARG A 159 -21.53 8.15 -14.98
C ARG A 159 -20.06 7.75 -14.88
N LEU A 160 -19.74 6.95 -13.87
CA LEU A 160 -18.45 6.29 -13.78
C LEU A 160 -18.58 4.88 -14.36
N ASP A 161 -17.70 4.55 -15.31
CA ASP A 161 -17.53 3.19 -15.83
C ASP A 161 -16.24 2.61 -15.29
N LEU A 162 -16.38 1.65 -14.38
CA LEU A 162 -15.28 0.90 -13.82
C LEU A 162 -15.16 -0.42 -14.59
N VAL A 163 -14.03 -0.62 -15.26
CA VAL A 163 -13.74 -1.86 -15.96
C VAL A 163 -12.98 -2.75 -15.00
N ILE A 164 -13.60 -3.85 -14.56
CA ILE A 164 -13.06 -4.72 -13.52
C ILE A 164 -13.10 -6.17 -14.02
N THR A 165 -11.98 -6.87 -13.88
CA THR A 165 -11.97 -8.32 -13.96
C THR A 165 -11.87 -8.91 -12.57
N GLY A 166 -12.41 -10.10 -12.36
CA GLY A 166 -12.36 -10.75 -11.06
C GLY A 166 -12.57 -12.23 -11.14
N GLU A 167 -12.16 -12.92 -10.09
CA GLU A 167 -12.44 -14.35 -9.98
C GLU A 167 -13.95 -14.59 -9.84
N ARG A 168 -14.43 -15.71 -10.38
CA ARG A 168 -15.84 -16.08 -10.27
C ARG A 168 -16.23 -16.21 -8.79
N GLY A 169 -17.29 -15.50 -8.40
CA GLY A 169 -17.78 -15.48 -7.02
C GLY A 169 -17.12 -14.46 -6.11
N ALA A 170 -16.15 -13.66 -6.60
CA ALA A 170 -15.68 -12.49 -5.88
C ALA A 170 -16.85 -11.53 -5.63
N VAL A 171 -16.90 -10.95 -4.44
CA VAL A 171 -17.91 -9.95 -4.07
C VAL A 171 -17.25 -8.58 -4.14
N LEU A 172 -17.92 -7.62 -4.76
CA LEU A 172 -17.43 -6.27 -4.95
C LEU A 172 -18.50 -5.26 -4.53
N ARG A 173 -18.09 -4.17 -3.89
CA ARG A 173 -18.95 -3.00 -3.61
C ARG A 173 -18.20 -1.74 -4.01
N VAL A 174 -18.91 -0.81 -4.65
CA VAL A 174 -18.39 0.49 -5.06
C VAL A 174 -19.09 1.58 -4.27
N GLY A 175 -18.32 2.33 -3.51
CA GLY A 175 -18.73 3.57 -2.87
C GLY A 175 -18.23 4.79 -3.64
N THR A 176 -18.99 5.87 -3.58
CA THR A 176 -18.57 7.18 -4.09
C THR A 176 -18.75 8.24 -3.01
N ARG A 177 -17.89 9.27 -3.05
CA ARG A 177 -17.95 10.43 -2.17
C ARG A 177 -17.64 11.68 -2.98
N CYS A 178 -18.43 12.74 -2.80
CA CYS A 178 -18.11 14.08 -3.29
C CYS A 178 -17.68 14.95 -2.10
N ASP A 179 -16.89 16.01 -2.33
CA ASP A 179 -16.43 16.88 -1.24
C ASP A 179 -17.60 17.38 -0.38
N GLY A 180 -17.40 17.33 0.95
CA GLY A 180 -18.40 17.69 1.96
C GLY A 180 -19.47 16.63 2.24
N GLY A 181 -19.50 15.51 1.49
CA GLY A 181 -20.42 14.40 1.70
C GLY A 181 -19.79 13.17 2.36
N GLY A 182 -20.62 12.32 2.96
CA GLY A 182 -20.23 10.98 3.39
C GLY A 182 -20.12 9.99 2.23
N TRP A 183 -19.48 8.84 2.47
CA TRP A 183 -19.47 7.72 1.53
C TRP A 183 -20.89 7.20 1.26
N ARG A 184 -21.22 6.98 -0.02
CA ARG A 184 -22.48 6.37 -0.44
C ARG A 184 -22.21 5.14 -1.30
N GLU A 185 -22.81 4.01 -0.97
CA GLU A 185 -22.79 2.84 -1.83
C GLU A 185 -23.53 3.16 -3.13
N ALA A 186 -22.86 2.92 -4.26
CA ALA A 186 -23.37 3.21 -5.59
C ALA A 186 -23.52 1.95 -6.44
N TRP A 187 -22.86 0.85 -6.06
CA TRP A 187 -23.03 -0.47 -6.66
C TRP A 187 -22.57 -1.57 -5.70
N SER A 188 -23.18 -2.75 -5.77
CA SER A 188 -22.79 -3.96 -5.05
C SER A 188 -23.18 -5.18 -5.87
N GLY A 189 -22.33 -6.20 -5.91
CA GLY A 189 -22.61 -7.41 -6.68
C GLY A 189 -21.48 -8.44 -6.66
N ALA A 190 -21.80 -9.65 -7.14
CA ALA A 190 -20.82 -10.72 -7.34
C ALA A 190 -20.32 -10.75 -8.78
N VAL A 191 -19.06 -11.13 -8.96
CA VAL A 191 -18.46 -11.34 -10.28
C VAL A 191 -18.96 -12.65 -10.87
N MET A 192 -19.87 -12.54 -11.85
CA MET A 192 -20.49 -13.67 -12.53
C MET A 192 -19.74 -14.12 -13.79
N ARG A 193 -18.95 -13.23 -14.38
CA ARG A 193 -18.14 -13.42 -15.60
C ARG A 193 -16.76 -12.81 -15.34
N GLU A 194 -15.72 -13.40 -15.91
CA GLU A 194 -14.32 -12.95 -15.69
C GLU A 194 -14.11 -11.49 -16.07
N ASP A 195 -14.79 -11.02 -17.12
CA ASP A 195 -14.84 -9.61 -17.50
C ASP A 195 -16.19 -8.99 -17.14
N CYS A 196 -16.17 -7.93 -16.32
CA CYS A 196 -17.36 -7.14 -16.04
C CYS A 196 -17.08 -5.63 -16.13
N THR A 197 -18.00 -4.91 -16.77
CA THR A 197 -18.00 -3.44 -16.68
C THR A 197 -19.04 -3.03 -15.66
N VAL A 198 -18.57 -2.55 -14.51
CA VAL A 198 -19.42 -2.02 -13.45
C VAL A 198 -19.75 -0.56 -13.78
N ARG A 199 -21.04 -0.31 -14.02
CA ARG A 199 -21.56 0.99 -14.43
C ARG A 199 -22.18 1.66 -13.21
N VAL A 200 -21.49 2.64 -12.65
CA VAL A 200 -21.89 3.30 -11.42
C VAL A 200 -22.53 4.64 -11.76
N PRO A 201 -23.84 4.81 -11.52
CA PRO A 201 -24.47 6.12 -11.69
C PRO A 201 -23.80 7.09 -10.72
N PHE A 202 -23.31 8.21 -11.25
CA PHE A 202 -22.57 9.18 -10.45
C PHE A 202 -22.95 10.59 -10.86
N LEU A 203 -23.46 11.37 -9.91
CA LEU A 203 -23.77 12.78 -10.12
C LEU A 203 -22.66 13.62 -9.47
N PRO A 204 -21.65 14.10 -10.23
CA PRO A 204 -20.68 15.03 -9.70
C PRO A 204 -21.41 16.29 -9.23
N ILE A 205 -21.12 16.72 -8.01
CA ILE A 205 -21.56 18.01 -7.51
C ILE A 205 -20.56 19.05 -8.05
N ARG A 206 -21.08 20.17 -8.56
CA ARG A 206 -20.28 21.21 -9.24
C ARG A 206 -19.16 21.73 -8.35
N GLY A 207 -17.94 21.84 -8.88
CA GLY A 207 -16.81 22.44 -8.18
C GLY A 207 -16.25 21.60 -7.04
N HIS A 208 -16.63 20.33 -6.96
CA HIS A 208 -16.15 19.40 -5.94
C HIS A 208 -15.39 18.24 -6.58
N GLY A 209 -14.29 17.87 -5.95
CA GLY A 209 -13.62 16.61 -6.19
C GLY A 209 -14.50 15.43 -5.78
N PHE A 210 -14.11 14.25 -6.26
CA PHE A 210 -14.76 13.00 -5.89
C PHE A 210 -13.75 11.90 -5.58
N SER A 211 -14.16 10.96 -4.74
CA SER A 211 -13.40 9.75 -4.43
C SER A 211 -14.23 8.53 -4.77
N VAL A 212 -13.55 7.46 -5.17
CA VAL A 212 -14.14 6.15 -5.42
C VAL A 212 -13.53 5.18 -4.42
N ARG A 213 -14.37 4.31 -3.85
CA ARG A 213 -13.92 3.28 -2.91
C ARG A 213 -14.41 1.94 -3.38
N LEU A 214 -13.48 1.00 -3.51
CA LEU A 214 -13.76 -0.40 -3.79
C LEU A 214 -13.61 -1.19 -2.50
N HIS A 215 -14.60 -2.01 -2.23
CA HIS A 215 -14.53 -3.07 -1.23
C HIS A 215 -14.67 -4.40 -1.95
N GLY A 216 -13.95 -5.41 -1.50
CA GLY A 216 -14.18 -6.73 -2.04
C GLY A 216 -13.68 -7.87 -1.18
N LYS A 217 -14.12 -9.07 -1.57
CA LYS A 217 -13.61 -10.34 -1.07
C LYS A 217 -13.37 -11.25 -2.25
N GLY A 218 -12.14 -11.74 -2.36
CA GLY A 218 -11.65 -12.46 -3.54
C GLY A 218 -10.88 -11.57 -4.52
N ARG A 219 -10.22 -12.18 -5.50
CA ARG A 219 -9.32 -11.46 -6.43
C ARG A 219 -10.11 -10.60 -7.42
N ALA A 220 -9.68 -9.34 -7.57
CA ALA A 220 -10.17 -8.45 -8.59
C ALA A 220 -9.05 -7.54 -9.12
N THR A 221 -9.17 -7.12 -10.37
CA THR A 221 -8.28 -6.19 -11.05
C THR A 221 -9.11 -5.05 -11.63
N LEU A 222 -8.87 -3.84 -11.14
CA LEU A 222 -9.44 -2.62 -11.74
C LEU A 222 -8.54 -2.17 -12.90
N HIS A 223 -9.08 -2.19 -14.11
CA HIS A 223 -8.34 -1.80 -15.33
C HIS A 223 -8.47 -0.32 -15.64
N SER A 224 -9.65 0.27 -15.42
CA SER A 224 -9.87 1.69 -15.69
C SER A 224 -11.06 2.26 -14.91
N ILE A 225 -10.99 3.55 -14.62
CA ILE A 225 -12.08 4.38 -14.12
C ILE A 225 -12.35 5.45 -15.18
N ASN A 226 -13.50 5.37 -15.84
CA ASN A 226 -13.84 6.31 -16.92
C ASN A 226 -15.01 7.20 -16.49
N LEU A 227 -14.81 8.52 -16.48
CA LEU A 227 -15.88 9.49 -16.29
C LEU A 227 -16.53 9.81 -17.63
N ARG A 228 -17.81 9.46 -17.79
CA ARG A 228 -18.60 9.76 -18.98
C ARG A 228 -19.64 10.81 -18.70
N PHE A 229 -19.83 11.73 -19.63
CA PHE A 229 -20.89 12.73 -19.61
C PHE A 229 -21.93 12.40 -20.68
N LYS A 230 -23.21 12.65 -20.41
CA LYS A 230 -24.20 12.68 -21.49
C LYS A 230 -24.00 13.94 -22.33
N GLU A 231 -23.77 13.79 -23.62
CA GLU A 231 -23.93 14.90 -24.57
C GLU A 231 -25.42 15.27 -24.63
N GLY A 232 -25.70 16.56 -24.47
CA GLY A 232 -27.05 17.07 -24.73
C GLY A 232 -27.33 16.95 -26.21
N SER A 233 -28.46 16.36 -26.58
CA SER A 233 -28.93 16.40 -27.97
C SER A 233 -29.06 17.88 -28.38
N ALA A 234 -28.25 18.32 -29.34
CA ALA A 234 -28.48 19.59 -30.00
C ALA A 234 -29.87 19.50 -30.67
N ARG A 235 -30.74 20.44 -30.33
CA ARG A 235 -31.96 20.75 -31.08
C ARG A 235 -31.70 22.00 -31.89
#